data_AF-A0A967TJE4-F1
#
_entry.id   AF-A0A967TJE4-F1
#
_cell.length_a   1.000
_cell.length_b   1.000
_cell.length_c   1.000
_cell.angle_alpha   90.00
_cell.angle_beta   90.00
_cell.angle_gamma   90.00
#
_symmetry.space_group_name_H-M   'P 1'
#
loop_
_entity.id
_entity.type
_entity.pdbx_description
1 polymer ?
#
loop_
_entity_poly.entity_id
_entity_poly.type
_entity_poly.pdbx_seq_one_letter_code
_entity_poly.pdbx_strand_id
1 'polypeptide(L)'
;VRGLPRHLGQHTGGVVIAAGRLDEVVPIEPARMPDRRVVQWDKDDCADLGIIKIDLLGLGMLQALEETIELVRHVEGKTIDLAHLPPDDPETYAMIRRADTIGTFQIESRAQMATLPRMKPERFYDLVVEVAIIRPGPIVGQMVHPYLRRRAGREPVRYPHPSLEPILKRTLGVPLFQEQLLRIAMTAAGFSGGEAEELRRAMGFKRSVERMERIEARLRAGMNERGIVGEAQEEIVRGIPSFALYGFPESHAASFALIAYASAYLKRHHPA
;
A
#
# COMPACT_ATOMS: atom_id res chain seq x y z
N VAL A 1 34.03 -0.02 8.30
CA VAL A 1 33.60 -0.42 6.93
C VAL A 1 32.07 -0.47 6.80
N ARG A 2 31.32 0.54 7.27
CA ARG A 2 29.86 0.60 7.05
C ARG A 2 29.60 1.27 5.70
N GLY A 3 28.75 0.66 4.86
CA GLY A 3 28.31 1.26 3.58
C GLY A 3 29.15 0.94 2.34
N LEU A 4 30.20 0.11 2.45
CA LEU A 4 30.92 -0.40 1.27
C LEU A 4 30.29 -1.71 0.77
N PRO A 5 30.21 -1.92 -0.56
CA PRO A 5 29.69 -3.16 -1.13
C PRO A 5 30.58 -4.34 -0.72
N ARG A 6 29.95 -5.44 -0.30
CA ARG A 6 30.65 -6.66 0.15
C ARG A 6 30.66 -7.76 -0.91
N HIS A 7 29.59 -7.90 -1.67
CA HIS A 7 29.41 -8.90 -2.72
C HIS A 7 28.27 -8.48 -3.65
N LEU A 8 28.25 -9.06 -4.86
CA LEU A 8 27.15 -8.92 -5.79
C LEU A 8 26.00 -9.85 -5.38
N GLY A 9 24.85 -9.25 -5.07
CA GLY A 9 23.59 -9.94 -4.86
C GLY A 9 22.73 -9.92 -6.13
N GLN A 10 21.95 -10.97 -6.36
CA GLN A 10 21.02 -11.02 -7.49
C GLN A 10 19.61 -10.68 -7.03
N HIS A 11 18.92 -9.81 -7.78
CA HIS A 11 17.52 -9.53 -7.57
C HIS A 11 16.68 -10.72 -8.01
N THR A 12 15.87 -11.29 -7.12
CA THR A 12 15.18 -12.58 -7.34
C THR A 12 14.12 -12.56 -8.43
N GLY A 13 13.61 -11.38 -8.82
CA GLY A 13 12.58 -11.23 -9.84
C GLY A 13 12.86 -10.19 -10.92
N GLY A 14 14.04 -9.55 -10.91
CA GLY A 14 14.29 -8.40 -11.77
C GLY A 14 14.68 -8.82 -13.18
N VAL A 15 13.90 -8.40 -14.18
CA VAL A 15 14.19 -8.58 -15.61
C VAL A 15 14.33 -7.21 -16.25
N VAL A 16 15.39 -7.00 -17.03
CA VAL A 16 15.61 -5.77 -17.80
C VAL A 16 15.41 -6.04 -19.29
N ILE A 17 14.82 -5.06 -19.98
CA ILE A 17 14.51 -5.11 -21.41
C ILE A 17 15.03 -3.80 -22.04
N ALA A 18 15.86 -3.94 -23.07
CA ALA A 18 16.36 -2.83 -23.87
C ALA A 18 15.87 -2.97 -25.31
N ALA A 19 15.75 -1.84 -26.03
CA ALA A 19 15.30 -1.83 -27.43
C ALA A 19 16.32 -2.44 -28.42
N GLY A 20 17.54 -2.70 -27.97
CA GLY A 20 18.63 -3.29 -28.75
C GLY A 20 19.52 -4.19 -27.90
N ARG A 21 20.77 -4.35 -28.33
CA ARG A 21 21.75 -5.17 -27.62
C ARG A 21 22.10 -4.55 -26.27
N LEU A 22 21.77 -5.27 -25.20
CA LEU A 22 21.99 -4.80 -23.84
C LEU A 22 23.49 -4.64 -23.52
N ASP A 23 24.35 -5.43 -24.16
CA ASP A 23 25.81 -5.39 -24.00
C ASP A 23 26.49 -4.20 -24.70
N GLU A 24 25.76 -3.44 -25.53
CA GLU A 24 26.23 -2.15 -26.07
C GLU A 24 26.01 -0.99 -25.07
N VAL A 25 25.18 -1.20 -24.05
CA VAL A 25 24.78 -0.18 -23.07
C VAL A 25 25.37 -0.45 -21.70
N VAL A 26 25.35 -1.70 -21.24
CA VAL A 26 25.81 -2.09 -19.90
C VAL A 26 26.56 -3.43 -19.94
N PRO A 27 27.68 -3.58 -19.20
CA PRO A 27 28.35 -4.87 -19.06
C PRO A 27 27.42 -5.96 -18.52
N ILE A 28 27.52 -7.14 -19.12
CA ILE A 28 26.73 -8.33 -18.76
C ILE A 28 27.66 -9.43 -18.30
N GLU A 29 27.35 -10.04 -17.16
CA GLU A 29 28.09 -11.18 -16.63
C GLU A 29 27.18 -12.41 -16.41
N PRO A 30 27.74 -13.63 -16.39
CA PRO A 30 27.00 -14.80 -15.96
C PRO A 30 26.48 -14.64 -14.53
N ALA A 31 25.21 -15.00 -14.32
CA ALA A 31 24.66 -15.09 -12.98
C ALA A 31 25.20 -16.34 -12.25
N ARG A 32 25.04 -16.38 -10.92
CA ARG A 32 25.28 -17.59 -10.11
C ARG A 32 24.35 -18.75 -10.49
N MET A 33 23.12 -18.46 -10.92
CA MET A 33 22.22 -19.49 -11.44
C MET A 33 22.64 -19.87 -12.87
N PRO A 34 22.71 -21.17 -13.19
CA PRO A 34 22.98 -21.63 -14.55
C PRO A 34 22.03 -21.00 -15.57
N ASP A 35 22.54 -20.77 -16.78
CA ASP A 35 21.80 -20.25 -17.93
C ASP A 35 21.16 -18.87 -17.73
N ARG A 36 21.64 -18.09 -16.75
CA ARG A 36 21.20 -16.71 -16.52
C ARG A 36 22.35 -15.72 -16.65
N ARG A 37 22.01 -14.49 -17.03
CA ARG A 37 22.91 -13.35 -17.18
C ARG A 37 22.38 -12.20 -16.34
N VAL A 38 23.26 -11.35 -15.82
CA VAL A 38 22.91 -10.15 -15.07
C VAL A 38 23.66 -8.94 -15.58
N VAL A 39 23.01 -7.77 -15.50
CA VAL A 39 23.67 -6.48 -15.71
C VAL A 39 24.36 -6.05 -14.43
N GLN A 40 25.44 -5.29 -14.55
CA GLN A 40 26.21 -4.82 -13.39
C GLN A 40 25.63 -3.59 -12.70
N TRP A 41 24.65 -2.93 -13.33
CA TRP A 41 23.95 -1.78 -12.78
C TRP A 41 22.81 -2.18 -11.85
N ASP A 42 22.51 -1.32 -10.90
CA ASP A 42 21.36 -1.50 -10.03
C ASP A 42 20.07 -1.00 -10.69
N LYS A 43 18.97 -1.10 -9.94
CA LYS A 43 17.64 -0.72 -10.41
C LYS A 43 17.58 0.75 -10.81
N ASP A 44 18.20 1.62 -10.03
CA ASP A 44 18.07 3.08 -10.18
C ASP A 44 18.90 3.52 -11.39
N ASP A 45 20.11 3.00 -11.55
CA ASP A 45 20.95 3.23 -12.73
C ASP A 45 20.28 2.78 -14.03
N CYS A 46 19.64 1.59 -14.04
CA CYS A 46 18.90 1.11 -15.20
C CYS A 46 17.70 2.03 -15.53
N ALA A 47 16.99 2.51 -14.51
CA ALA A 47 15.85 3.41 -14.69
C ALA A 47 16.29 4.78 -15.23
N ASP A 48 17.41 5.31 -14.75
CA ASP A 48 17.97 6.59 -15.19
C ASP A 48 18.38 6.56 -16.67
N LEU A 49 18.81 5.40 -17.19
CA LEU A 49 19.08 5.23 -18.63
C LEU A 49 17.85 4.83 -19.46
N GLY A 50 16.66 4.82 -18.86
CA GLY A 50 15.41 4.48 -19.55
C GLY A 50 15.30 3.00 -19.95
N ILE A 51 16.09 2.12 -19.32
CA ILE A 51 15.97 0.68 -19.52
C ILE A 51 14.70 0.20 -18.80
N ILE A 52 13.86 -0.54 -19.54
CA ILE A 52 12.62 -1.07 -18.98
C ILE A 52 12.98 -2.18 -18.00
N LYS A 53 12.44 -2.07 -16.78
CA LYS A 53 12.62 -3.08 -15.74
C LYS A 53 11.27 -3.64 -15.30
N ILE A 54 11.14 -4.95 -15.33
CA ILE A 54 9.96 -5.70 -14.92
C ILE A 54 10.34 -6.57 -13.73
N ASP A 55 9.52 -6.56 -12.67
CA ASP A 55 9.67 -7.48 -11.55
C ASP A 55 8.69 -8.64 -11.68
N LEU A 56 9.23 -9.85 -11.82
CA LEU A 56 8.51 -11.11 -11.78
C LEU A 56 8.56 -11.66 -10.34
N LEU A 57 7.50 -11.38 -9.58
CA LEU A 57 7.38 -11.80 -8.19
C LEU A 57 6.48 -13.02 -8.07
N GLY A 58 6.99 -14.08 -7.44
CA GLY A 58 6.18 -15.23 -7.06
C GLY A 58 5.37 -14.91 -5.80
N LEU A 59 4.05 -14.81 -5.93
CA LEU A 59 3.15 -14.64 -4.79
C LEU A 59 2.44 -15.98 -4.52
N GLY A 60 2.83 -16.67 -3.45
CA GLY A 60 2.31 -18.02 -3.15
C GLY A 60 0.79 -18.10 -3.02
N MET A 61 0.14 -17.01 -2.63
CA MET A 61 -1.32 -16.94 -2.60
C MET A 61 -1.95 -17.03 -4.00
N LEU A 62 -1.34 -16.46 -5.05
CA LEU A 62 -1.89 -16.59 -6.41
C LEU A 62 -1.84 -18.04 -6.87
N GLN A 63 -0.75 -18.75 -6.55
CA GLN A 63 -0.66 -20.19 -6.79
C GLN A 63 -1.73 -20.97 -6.01
N ALA A 64 -1.92 -20.65 -4.72
CA ALA A 64 -2.96 -21.30 -3.91
C ALA A 64 -4.37 -21.06 -4.48
N LEU A 65 -4.66 -19.85 -4.98
CA LEU A 65 -5.92 -19.55 -5.65
C LEU A 65 -6.08 -20.35 -6.95
N GLU A 66 -5.04 -20.41 -7.78
CA GLU A 66 -5.04 -21.20 -9.02
C GLU A 66 -5.32 -22.68 -8.75
N GLU A 67 -4.58 -23.30 -7.82
CA GLU A 67 -4.80 -24.70 -7.42
C GLU A 67 -6.20 -24.93 -6.86
N THR A 68 -6.72 -24.00 -6.04
CA THR A 68 -8.07 -24.10 -5.48
C THR A 68 -9.14 -24.05 -6.56
N ILE A 69 -9.02 -23.16 -7.55
CA ILE A 69 -9.98 -23.04 -8.65
C ILE A 69 -10.01 -24.32 -9.49
N GLU A 70 -8.83 -24.88 -9.78
CA GLU A 70 -8.71 -26.15 -10.49
C GLU A 70 -9.37 -27.28 -9.70
N LEU A 71 -9.13 -27.37 -8.38
CA LEU A 71 -9.75 -28.35 -7.50
C LEU A 71 -11.28 -28.22 -7.47
N VAL A 72 -11.81 -27.01 -7.32
CA VAL A 72 -13.26 -26.77 -7.35
C VAL A 72 -13.86 -27.24 -8.67
N ARG A 73 -13.19 -26.98 -9.80
CA ARG A 73 -13.65 -27.46 -11.11
C ARG A 73 -13.66 -28.99 -11.19
N HIS A 74 -12.64 -29.66 -10.67
CA HIS A 74 -12.53 -31.12 -10.73
C HIS A 74 -13.47 -31.85 -9.76
N VAL A 75 -13.66 -31.31 -8.55
CA VAL A 75 -14.42 -31.97 -7.46
C VAL A 75 -15.90 -31.56 -7.50
N GLU A 76 -16.19 -30.28 -7.71
CA GLU A 76 -17.56 -29.75 -7.67
C GLU A 76 -18.16 -29.53 -9.06
N GLY A 77 -17.36 -29.63 -10.13
CA GLY A 77 -17.82 -29.34 -11.50
C GLY A 77 -18.13 -27.86 -11.74
N LYS A 78 -17.68 -26.95 -10.87
CA LYS A 78 -17.95 -25.51 -10.96
C LYS A 78 -16.75 -24.77 -11.55
N THR A 79 -17.02 -23.84 -12.46
CA THR A 79 -16.00 -22.91 -12.96
C THR A 79 -16.06 -21.63 -12.16
N ILE A 80 -14.92 -21.22 -11.61
CA ILE A 80 -14.77 -19.94 -10.90
C ILE A 80 -13.98 -18.98 -11.78
N ASP A 81 -14.50 -17.78 -11.93
CA ASP A 81 -13.77 -16.66 -12.51
C ASP A 81 -13.53 -15.60 -11.43
N LEU A 82 -12.25 -15.39 -11.08
CA LEU A 82 -11.84 -14.43 -10.06
C LEU A 82 -12.27 -12.99 -10.39
N ALA A 83 -12.35 -12.63 -11.66
CA ALA A 83 -12.75 -11.28 -12.08
C ALA A 83 -14.24 -11.01 -11.87
N HIS A 84 -15.05 -12.07 -11.74
CA HIS A 84 -16.51 -12.00 -11.64
C HIS A 84 -17.05 -12.50 -10.29
N LEU A 85 -16.20 -12.61 -9.27
CA LEU A 85 -16.68 -12.88 -7.91
C LEU A 85 -17.64 -11.77 -7.45
N PRO A 86 -18.74 -12.10 -6.74
CA PRO A 86 -19.65 -11.09 -6.22
C PRO A 86 -18.88 -10.20 -5.23
N PRO A 87 -18.94 -8.85 -5.33
CA PRO A 87 -18.09 -7.96 -4.52
C PRO A 87 -18.56 -7.77 -3.06
N ASP A 88 -19.80 -8.13 -2.78
CA ASP A 88 -20.56 -7.83 -1.56
C ASP A 88 -21.19 -9.08 -0.91
N ASP A 89 -20.56 -10.26 -1.08
CA ASP A 89 -21.09 -11.52 -0.55
C ASP A 89 -21.23 -11.50 0.99
N PRO A 90 -22.46 -11.53 1.55
CA PRO A 90 -22.68 -11.35 2.98
C PRO A 90 -22.03 -12.43 3.83
N GLU A 91 -21.94 -13.65 3.30
CA GLU A 91 -21.36 -14.80 4.01
C GLU A 91 -19.85 -14.68 4.17
N THR A 92 -19.15 -14.27 3.11
CA THR A 92 -17.72 -13.99 3.10
C THR A 92 -17.39 -12.91 4.12
N TYR A 93 -18.10 -11.77 4.09
CA TYR A 93 -17.88 -10.72 5.08
C TYR A 93 -18.26 -11.18 6.51
N ALA A 94 -19.28 -12.01 6.68
CA ALA A 94 -19.61 -12.57 8.00
C ALA A 94 -18.49 -13.45 8.56
N MET A 95 -17.84 -14.28 7.72
CA MET A 95 -16.67 -15.06 8.10
C MET A 95 -15.48 -14.16 8.49
N ILE A 96 -15.19 -13.16 7.66
CA ILE A 96 -14.13 -12.18 7.91
C ILE A 96 -14.37 -11.46 9.25
N ARG A 97 -15.60 -10.99 9.53
CA ARG A 97 -15.95 -10.31 10.79
C ARG A 97 -15.77 -11.19 12.03
N ARG A 98 -15.89 -12.51 11.90
CA ARG A 98 -15.60 -13.47 12.98
C ARG A 98 -14.10 -13.74 13.15
N ALA A 99 -13.25 -13.10 12.35
CA ALA A 99 -11.81 -13.34 12.27
C ALA A 99 -11.46 -14.80 11.91
N ASP A 100 -12.33 -15.49 11.17
CA ASP A 100 -12.02 -16.82 10.65
C ASP A 100 -11.24 -16.69 9.33
N THR A 101 -10.04 -16.12 9.43
CA THR A 101 -9.23 -15.69 8.28
C THR A 101 -7.89 -16.41 8.17
N ILE A 102 -7.65 -17.45 8.96
CA ILE A 102 -6.48 -18.34 8.77
C ILE A 102 -6.49 -18.87 7.33
N GLY A 103 -5.36 -18.76 6.62
CA GLY A 103 -5.21 -19.18 5.23
C GLY A 103 -5.69 -18.17 4.19
N THR A 104 -6.17 -16.99 4.62
CA THR A 104 -6.59 -15.92 3.70
C THR A 104 -5.50 -14.85 3.57
N PHE A 105 -5.41 -14.24 2.39
CA PHE A 105 -4.34 -13.30 2.08
C PHE A 105 -4.41 -12.02 2.89
N GLN A 106 -3.28 -11.59 3.44
CA GLN A 106 -3.06 -10.31 4.15
C GLN A 106 -3.88 -10.07 5.43
N ILE A 107 -4.97 -10.82 5.68
CA ILE A 107 -5.86 -10.64 6.84
C ILE A 107 -5.84 -11.82 7.83
N GLU A 108 -4.85 -12.71 7.72
CA GLU A 108 -4.70 -13.89 8.61
C GLU A 108 -3.82 -13.66 9.86
N SER A 109 -2.99 -12.62 9.88
CA SER A 109 -2.06 -12.42 10.99
C SER A 109 -2.80 -12.16 12.31
N ARG A 110 -2.19 -12.49 13.46
CA ARG A 110 -2.80 -12.23 14.78
C ARG A 110 -3.27 -10.78 14.97
N ALA A 111 -2.49 -9.81 14.47
CA ALA A 111 -2.84 -8.40 14.56
C ALA A 111 -4.04 -8.04 13.67
N GLN A 112 -4.13 -8.64 12.49
CA GLN A 112 -5.28 -8.48 11.59
C GLN A 112 -6.53 -9.15 12.19
N MET A 113 -6.44 -10.42 12.58
CA MET A 113 -7.53 -11.16 13.23
C MET A 113 -8.08 -10.46 14.48
N ALA A 114 -7.23 -9.80 15.27
CA ALA A 114 -7.67 -9.03 16.43
C ALA A 114 -8.45 -7.75 16.06
N THR A 115 -8.27 -7.25 14.83
CA THR A 115 -8.87 -6.00 14.36
C THR A 115 -10.18 -6.23 13.61
N LEU A 116 -10.30 -7.32 12.85
CA LEU A 116 -11.48 -7.65 12.06
C LEU A 116 -12.83 -7.58 12.82
N PRO A 117 -12.99 -8.14 14.05
CA PRO A 117 -14.24 -8.04 14.81
C PRO A 117 -14.58 -6.62 15.28
N ARG A 118 -13.57 -5.75 15.35
CA ARG A 118 -13.70 -4.35 15.77
C ARG A 118 -13.97 -3.45 14.58
N MET A 119 -13.28 -3.68 13.46
CA MET A 119 -13.43 -2.94 12.22
C MET A 119 -14.78 -3.24 11.55
N LYS A 120 -15.21 -4.51 11.63
CA LYS A 120 -16.44 -5.03 11.03
C LYS A 120 -16.54 -4.67 9.54
N PRO A 121 -15.71 -5.30 8.68
CA PRO A 121 -15.81 -5.09 7.23
C PRO A 121 -17.18 -5.52 6.70
N GLU A 122 -17.76 -4.69 5.83
CA GLU A 122 -19.08 -4.91 5.20
C GLU A 122 -19.05 -4.70 3.68
N ARG A 123 -17.98 -4.12 3.16
CA ARG A 123 -17.80 -3.82 1.74
C ARG A 123 -16.33 -3.83 1.36
N PHE A 124 -16.05 -3.87 0.06
CA PHE A 124 -14.69 -3.98 -0.47
C PHE A 124 -13.74 -2.93 0.09
N TYR A 125 -14.18 -1.66 0.15
CA TYR A 125 -13.32 -0.59 0.63
C TYR A 125 -12.91 -0.73 2.10
N ASP A 126 -13.68 -1.45 2.91
CA ASP A 126 -13.26 -1.73 4.28
C ASP A 126 -12.02 -2.66 4.28
N LEU A 127 -11.96 -3.65 3.39
CA LEU A 127 -10.78 -4.51 3.24
C LEU A 127 -9.56 -3.72 2.76
N VAL A 128 -9.75 -2.72 1.88
CA VAL A 128 -8.68 -1.81 1.46
C VAL A 128 -8.09 -1.10 2.69
N VAL A 129 -8.93 -0.64 3.61
CA VAL A 129 -8.48 -0.03 4.87
C VAL A 129 -7.84 -1.07 5.81
N GLU A 130 -8.39 -2.27 5.93
CA GLU A 130 -7.84 -3.33 6.81
C GLU A 130 -6.41 -3.72 6.43
N VAL A 131 -6.19 -3.91 5.12
CA VAL A 131 -4.86 -4.17 4.56
C VAL A 131 -3.91 -3.01 4.86
N ALA A 132 -4.42 -1.77 4.87
CA ALA A 132 -3.62 -0.57 5.09
C ALA A 132 -3.27 -0.30 6.56
N ILE A 133 -4.22 -0.51 7.46
CA ILE A 133 -4.22 0.06 8.81
C ILE A 133 -3.35 -0.74 9.80
N ILE A 134 -3.17 -2.04 9.60
CA ILE A 134 -2.32 -2.86 10.47
C ILE A 134 -0.90 -2.90 9.92
N ARG A 135 -0.21 -1.77 10.09
CA ARG A 135 1.19 -1.57 9.68
C ARG A 135 1.96 -0.69 10.67
N PRO A 136 3.30 -0.76 10.69
CA PRO A 136 4.12 0.06 11.59
C PRO A 136 3.78 1.55 11.53
N GLY A 137 3.51 2.10 10.35
CA GLY A 137 3.13 3.51 10.18
C GLY A 137 1.89 3.94 10.93
N PRO A 138 0.71 3.43 10.55
CA PRO A 138 -0.52 3.74 11.27
C PRO A 138 -0.47 3.44 12.77
N ILE A 139 0.31 2.42 13.19
CA ILE A 139 0.49 2.10 14.62
C ILE A 139 1.31 3.20 15.32
N VAL A 140 2.47 3.58 14.76
CA VAL A 140 3.33 4.64 15.32
C VAL A 140 2.63 6.00 15.27
N GLY A 141 1.91 6.29 14.19
CA GLY A 141 1.10 7.49 14.02
C GLY A 141 -0.19 7.51 14.84
N GLN A 142 -0.45 6.48 15.67
CA GLN A 142 -1.64 6.34 16.50
C GLN A 142 -2.97 6.45 15.73
N MET A 143 -2.97 6.04 14.46
CA MET A 143 -4.11 6.16 13.52
C MET A 143 -5.14 5.04 13.68
N VAL A 144 -4.70 3.86 14.15
CA VAL A 144 -5.54 2.66 14.28
C VAL A 144 -6.72 2.89 15.23
N HIS A 145 -6.45 3.42 16.42
CA HIS A 145 -7.47 3.58 17.46
C HIS A 145 -8.54 4.63 17.12
N PRO A 146 -8.21 5.85 16.64
CA PRO A 146 -9.19 6.81 16.15
C PRO A 146 -10.08 6.23 15.07
N TYR A 147 -9.51 5.55 14.06
CA TYR A 147 -10.30 4.93 13.00
C TYR A 147 -11.32 3.93 13.55
N LEU A 148 -10.88 2.99 14.41
CA LEU A 148 -11.76 1.97 14.99
C LEU A 148 -12.82 2.56 15.92
N ARG A 149 -12.51 3.62 16.69
CA ARG A 149 -13.51 4.28 17.54
C ARG A 149 -14.57 5.00 16.72
N ARG A 150 -14.16 5.71 15.67
CA ARG A 150 -15.07 6.40 14.73
C ARG A 150 -15.94 5.39 13.96
N ARG A 151 -15.34 4.30 13.49
CA ARG A 151 -16.05 3.19 12.85
C ARG A 151 -17.10 2.58 13.76
N ALA A 152 -16.80 2.45 15.06
CA ALA A 152 -17.72 1.94 16.06
C ALA A 152 -18.74 2.98 16.59
N GLY A 153 -18.75 4.21 16.05
CA GLY A 153 -19.62 5.29 16.53
C GLY A 153 -19.30 5.80 17.93
N ARG A 154 -18.13 5.47 18.49
CA ARG A 154 -17.68 5.86 19.84
C ARG A 154 -16.98 7.22 19.87
N GLU A 155 -16.63 7.74 18.71
CA GLU A 155 -15.98 9.04 18.51
C GLU A 155 -16.59 9.68 17.25
N PRO A 156 -17.00 10.96 17.28
CA PRO A 156 -17.48 11.62 16.08
C PRO A 156 -16.35 11.74 15.05
N VAL A 157 -16.69 11.59 13.76
CA VAL A 157 -15.72 11.85 12.69
C VAL A 157 -15.40 13.34 12.69
N ARG A 158 -14.10 13.65 12.75
CA ARG A 158 -13.57 15.01 12.67
C ARG A 158 -12.56 15.10 11.54
N TYR A 159 -12.46 16.27 10.95
CA TYR A 159 -11.50 16.61 9.92
C TYR A 159 -10.68 17.80 10.42
N PRO A 160 -9.37 17.86 10.15
CA PRO A 160 -8.55 19.00 10.56
C PRO A 160 -9.07 20.32 9.99
N HIS A 161 -9.64 20.28 8.79
CA HIS A 161 -10.27 21.43 8.14
C HIS A 161 -11.40 20.96 7.21
N PRO A 162 -12.51 21.72 7.02
CA PRO A 162 -13.63 21.32 6.16
C PRO A 162 -13.22 20.97 4.72
N SER A 163 -12.19 21.65 4.17
CA SER A 163 -11.68 21.34 2.83
C SER A 163 -11.08 19.94 2.70
N LEU A 164 -10.76 19.27 3.81
CA LEU A 164 -10.17 17.92 3.81
C LEU A 164 -11.23 16.81 3.92
N GLU A 165 -12.49 17.14 4.19
CA GLU A 165 -13.57 16.14 4.25
C GLU A 165 -13.64 15.30 2.96
N PRO A 166 -13.65 15.87 1.74
CA PRO A 166 -13.73 15.07 0.51
C PRO A 166 -12.59 14.07 0.32
N ILE A 167 -11.44 14.30 0.98
CA ILE A 167 -10.24 13.46 0.89
C ILE A 167 -10.28 12.36 1.96
N LEU A 168 -10.71 12.70 3.17
CA LEU A 168 -10.61 11.83 4.34
C LEU A 168 -11.94 11.16 4.74
N LYS A 169 -13.06 11.51 4.11
CA LYS A 169 -14.37 10.95 4.44
C LYS A 169 -14.42 9.44 4.37
N ARG A 170 -13.81 8.84 3.35
CA ARG A 170 -13.76 7.38 3.15
C ARG A 170 -12.94 6.66 4.22
N THR A 171 -11.99 7.36 4.85
CA THR A 171 -11.13 6.86 5.93
C THR A 171 -11.49 7.49 7.29
N LEU A 172 -12.72 7.97 7.44
CA LEU A 172 -13.26 8.50 8.71
C LEU A 172 -12.38 9.60 9.33
N GLY A 173 -11.87 10.51 8.51
CA GLY A 173 -11.04 11.62 8.98
C GLY A 173 -9.61 11.22 9.34
N VAL A 174 -9.21 9.97 9.12
CA VAL A 174 -7.85 9.48 9.39
C VAL A 174 -7.10 9.40 8.06
N PRO A 175 -6.00 10.15 7.86
CA PRO A 175 -5.16 9.94 6.69
C PRO A 175 -4.54 8.54 6.79
N LEU A 176 -4.64 7.72 5.75
CA LEU A 176 -4.07 6.36 5.74
C LEU A 176 -3.19 6.13 4.52
N PHE A 177 -3.52 6.77 3.39
CA PHE A 177 -2.89 6.53 2.11
C PHE A 177 -1.97 7.67 1.66
N GLN A 178 -0.96 7.32 0.86
CA GLN A 178 -0.06 8.31 0.27
C GLN A 178 -0.83 9.32 -0.60
N GLU A 179 -1.75 8.83 -1.42
CA GLU A 179 -2.55 9.65 -2.33
C GLU A 179 -3.42 10.67 -1.56
N GLN A 180 -3.90 10.32 -0.36
CA GLN A 180 -4.62 11.27 0.50
C GLN A 180 -3.70 12.40 0.96
N LEU A 181 -2.46 12.10 1.34
CA LEU A 181 -1.51 13.12 1.78
C LEU A 181 -1.16 14.09 0.65
N LEU A 182 -0.94 13.57 -0.55
CA LEU A 182 -0.69 14.41 -1.72
C LEU A 182 -1.87 15.36 -1.97
N ARG A 183 -3.09 14.84 -1.91
CA ARG A 183 -4.31 15.66 -2.04
C ARG A 183 -4.48 16.66 -0.91
N ILE A 184 -4.09 16.32 0.32
CA ILE A 184 -4.06 17.25 1.46
C ILE A 184 -3.08 18.39 1.16
N ALA A 185 -1.86 18.10 0.72
CA ALA A 185 -0.87 19.13 0.40
C ALA A 185 -1.35 20.07 -0.71
N MET A 186 -1.95 19.53 -1.77
CA MET A 186 -2.52 20.33 -2.85
C MET A 186 -3.70 21.20 -2.38
N THR A 187 -4.58 20.65 -1.53
CA THR A 187 -5.82 21.32 -1.10
C THR A 187 -5.57 22.32 0.02
N ALA A 188 -4.82 21.93 1.04
CA ALA A 188 -4.55 22.73 2.24
C ALA A 188 -3.43 23.74 2.02
N ALA A 189 -2.38 23.39 1.27
CA ALA A 189 -1.20 24.24 1.09
C ALA A 189 -1.01 24.76 -0.35
N GLY A 190 -1.89 24.37 -1.29
CA GLY A 190 -1.81 24.87 -2.67
C GLY A 190 -0.68 24.30 -3.49
N PHE A 191 -0.13 23.14 -3.11
CA PHE A 191 0.90 22.49 -3.89
C PHE A 191 0.43 22.18 -5.31
N SER A 192 1.24 22.62 -6.26
CA SER A 192 1.76 21.82 -7.37
C SER A 192 1.40 20.35 -7.49
N GLY A 193 0.99 19.85 -8.66
CA GLY A 193 1.19 18.42 -8.96
C GLY A 193 2.67 18.03 -8.89
N GLY A 194 3.56 18.91 -9.36
CA GLY A 194 5.01 18.73 -9.26
C GLY A 194 5.53 18.82 -7.82
N GLU A 195 5.00 19.74 -7.00
CA GLU A 195 5.37 19.86 -5.59
C GLU A 195 4.87 18.68 -4.75
N ALA A 196 3.67 18.17 -5.06
CA ALA A 196 3.15 16.96 -4.43
C ALA A 196 4.02 15.74 -4.77
N GLU A 197 4.47 15.62 -6.02
CA GLU A 197 5.43 14.58 -6.41
C GLU A 197 6.78 14.76 -5.68
N GLU A 198 7.23 16.00 -5.48
CA GLU A 198 8.43 16.26 -4.70
C GLU A 198 8.29 15.81 -3.23
N LEU A 199 7.15 16.10 -2.60
CA LEU A 199 6.77 15.59 -1.29
C LEU A 199 6.81 14.05 -1.28
N ARG A 200 6.19 13.39 -2.26
CA ARG A 200 6.20 11.92 -2.37
C ARG A 200 7.61 11.36 -2.45
N ARG A 201 8.49 11.97 -3.25
CA ARG A 201 9.88 11.54 -3.38
C ARG A 201 10.63 11.74 -2.06
N ALA A 202 10.50 12.91 -1.42
CA ALA A 202 11.17 13.21 -0.16
C ALA A 202 10.78 12.23 0.97
N MET A 203 9.55 11.71 0.94
CA MET A 203 9.09 10.66 1.84
C MET A 203 9.82 9.32 1.64
N GLY A 204 10.12 8.94 0.40
CA GLY A 204 10.74 7.63 0.08
C GLY A 204 12.24 7.53 0.43
N PHE A 205 12.95 8.64 0.59
CA PHE A 205 14.39 8.63 0.87
C PHE A 205 14.66 8.58 2.36
N LYS A 206 15.31 7.50 2.83
CA LYS A 206 15.70 7.28 4.24
C LYS A 206 16.60 8.38 4.86
N ARG A 207 17.00 9.44 4.13
CA ARG A 207 18.14 10.29 4.50
C ARG A 207 18.11 11.76 4.01
N SER A 208 16.98 12.45 4.05
CA SER A 208 17.07 13.93 3.93
C SER A 208 16.10 14.64 4.87
N VAL A 209 16.52 14.72 6.13
CA VAL A 209 15.86 15.53 7.17
C VAL A 209 15.70 16.96 6.67
N GLU A 210 16.76 17.52 6.09
CA GLU A 210 16.75 18.88 5.53
C GLU A 210 15.70 19.07 4.42
N ARG A 211 15.53 18.10 3.52
CA ARG A 211 14.49 18.18 2.48
C ARG A 211 13.09 18.13 3.08
N MET A 212 12.88 17.30 4.10
CA MET A 212 11.61 17.21 4.80
C MET A 212 11.28 18.52 5.53
N GLU A 213 12.26 19.13 6.20
CA GLU A 213 12.11 20.43 6.87
C GLU A 213 11.73 21.54 5.89
N ARG A 214 12.38 21.60 4.72
CA ARG A 214 12.04 22.57 3.66
C ARG A 214 10.61 22.38 3.15
N ILE A 215 10.19 21.14 2.95
CA ILE A 215 8.84 20.81 2.48
C ILE A 215 7.79 21.14 3.55
N GLU A 216 8.07 20.83 4.82
CA GLU A 216 7.21 21.21 5.94
C GLU A 216 7.03 22.73 6.03
N ALA A 217 8.12 23.49 5.94
CA ALA A 217 8.08 24.95 5.98
C ALA A 217 7.21 25.52 4.85
N ARG A 218 7.37 25.01 3.62
CA ARG A 218 6.57 25.40 2.46
C ARG A 218 5.09 25.03 2.64
N LEU A 219 4.82 23.85 3.18
CA LEU A 219 3.46 23.39 3.46
C LEU A 219 2.77 24.30 4.49
N ARG A 220 3.47 24.67 5.58
CA ARG A 220 2.97 25.62 6.58
C ARG A 220 2.70 27.00 5.97
N ALA A 221 3.61 27.51 5.14
CA ALA A 221 3.40 28.78 4.45
C ALA A 221 2.14 28.76 3.56
N GLY A 222 1.98 27.73 2.74
CA GLY A 222 0.80 27.59 1.88
C GLY A 222 -0.51 27.42 2.67
N MET A 223 -0.46 26.72 3.82
CA MET A 223 -1.61 26.62 4.72
C MET A 223 -1.97 27.97 5.36
N ASN A 224 -0.98 28.77 5.76
CA ASN A 224 -1.19 30.12 6.30
C ASN A 224 -1.87 31.03 5.29
N GLU A 225 -1.42 31.04 4.03
CA GLU A 225 -2.02 31.83 2.94
C GLU A 225 -3.49 31.46 2.67
N ARG A 226 -3.88 30.23 3.03
CA ARG A 226 -5.24 29.69 2.86
C ARG A 226 -6.08 29.73 4.14
N GLY A 227 -5.57 30.38 5.19
CA GLY A 227 -6.28 30.55 6.47
C GLY A 227 -6.31 29.29 7.35
N ILE A 228 -5.51 28.26 7.05
CA ILE A 228 -5.38 27.05 7.86
C ILE A 228 -4.22 27.26 8.85
N VAL A 229 -4.57 27.70 10.06
CA VAL A 229 -3.64 28.04 11.14
C VAL A 229 -3.98 27.31 12.44
N GLY A 230 -3.07 27.33 13.41
CA GLY A 230 -3.30 26.77 14.74
C GLY A 230 -3.39 25.24 14.74
N GLU A 231 -4.34 24.70 15.52
CA GLU A 231 -4.48 23.25 15.76
C GLU A 231 -4.66 22.45 14.45
N ALA A 232 -5.46 22.96 13.51
CA ALA A 232 -5.69 22.34 12.21
C ALA A 232 -4.39 22.17 11.41
N GLN A 233 -3.52 23.18 11.44
CA GLN A 233 -2.22 23.14 10.78
C GLN A 233 -1.30 22.12 11.45
N GLU A 234 -1.20 22.14 12.77
CA GLU A 234 -0.34 21.23 13.53
C GLU A 234 -0.76 19.76 13.35
N GLU A 235 -2.05 19.47 13.29
CA GLU A 235 -2.55 18.11 13.05
C GLU A 235 -2.14 17.60 11.67
N ILE A 236 -2.25 18.44 10.63
CA ILE A 236 -1.85 18.10 9.26
C ILE A 236 -0.33 17.85 9.20
N VAL A 237 0.47 18.75 9.78
CA VAL A 237 1.92 18.62 9.74
C VAL A 237 2.41 17.40 10.51
N ARG A 238 1.86 17.15 11.71
CA ARG A 238 2.24 15.99 12.53
C ARG A 238 2.00 14.65 11.82
N GLY A 239 1.04 14.59 10.90
CA GLY A 239 0.80 13.39 10.10
C GLY A 239 1.96 13.04 9.16
N ILE A 240 2.68 14.03 8.62
CA ILE A 240 3.62 13.86 7.50
C ILE A 240 4.78 12.91 7.81
N PRO A 241 5.51 13.04 8.93
CA PRO A 241 6.63 12.13 9.22
C PRO A 241 6.20 10.67 9.33
N SER A 242 5.00 10.42 9.89
CA SER A 242 4.44 9.07 10.00
C SER A 242 4.15 8.46 8.63
N PHE A 243 3.68 9.26 7.67
CA PHE A 243 3.49 8.81 6.29
C PHE A 243 4.80 8.74 5.51
N ALA A 244 5.78 9.58 5.81
CA ALA A 244 7.06 9.55 5.12
C ALA A 244 7.72 8.18 5.26
N LEU A 245 7.70 7.64 6.48
CA LEU A 245 8.34 6.37 6.79
C LEU A 245 7.52 5.15 6.35
N TYR A 246 6.19 5.28 6.23
CA TYR A 246 5.29 4.13 6.17
C TYR A 246 4.03 4.32 5.32
N GLY A 247 3.96 5.39 4.54
CA GLY A 247 2.82 5.69 3.70
C GLY A 247 2.57 4.51 2.77
N PHE A 248 1.31 4.11 2.67
CA PHE A 248 0.92 2.98 1.83
C PHE A 248 0.07 3.48 0.65
N PRO A 249 0.38 3.08 -0.60
CA PRO A 249 -0.45 3.47 -1.73
C PRO A 249 -1.85 2.85 -1.63
N GLU A 250 -2.90 3.67 -1.82
CA GLU A 250 -4.29 3.22 -1.86
C GLU A 250 -4.51 2.22 -3.00
N SER A 251 -3.92 2.50 -4.15
CA SER A 251 -3.93 1.62 -5.32
C SER A 251 -3.38 0.22 -5.00
N HIS A 252 -2.26 0.16 -4.28
CA HIS A 252 -1.66 -1.10 -3.87
C HIS A 252 -2.51 -1.83 -2.82
N ALA A 253 -3.12 -1.10 -1.88
CA ALA A 253 -4.07 -1.66 -0.92
C ALA A 253 -5.29 -2.27 -1.60
N ALA A 254 -5.82 -1.58 -2.61
CA ALA A 254 -6.96 -2.06 -3.38
C ALA A 254 -6.62 -3.36 -4.12
N SER A 255 -5.48 -3.42 -4.80
CA SER A 255 -5.04 -4.65 -5.48
C SER A 255 -4.87 -5.83 -4.51
N PHE A 256 -4.31 -5.60 -3.32
CA PHE A 256 -4.17 -6.65 -2.31
C PHE A 256 -5.51 -7.06 -1.69
N ALA A 257 -6.43 -6.11 -1.50
CA ALA A 257 -7.76 -6.38 -0.99
C ALA A 257 -8.57 -7.29 -1.92
N LEU A 258 -8.35 -7.23 -3.24
CA LEU A 258 -8.97 -8.17 -4.19
C LEU A 258 -8.54 -9.61 -3.92
N ILE A 259 -7.25 -9.84 -3.67
CA ILE A 259 -6.71 -11.18 -3.38
C ILE A 259 -7.16 -11.64 -1.98
N ALA A 260 -7.21 -10.73 -1.00
CA ALA A 260 -7.75 -11.01 0.33
C ALA A 260 -9.22 -11.43 0.27
N TYR A 261 -10.02 -10.72 -0.53
CA TYR A 261 -11.42 -11.05 -0.76
C TYR A 261 -11.58 -12.39 -1.49
N ALA A 262 -10.85 -12.62 -2.58
CA ALA A 262 -10.91 -13.86 -3.35
C ALA A 262 -10.56 -15.09 -2.50
N SER A 263 -9.47 -15.02 -1.73
CA SER A 263 -9.07 -16.11 -0.83
C SER A 263 -10.09 -16.36 0.29
N ALA A 264 -10.69 -15.30 0.85
CA ALA A 264 -11.76 -15.44 1.83
C ALA A 264 -13.06 -16.01 1.22
N TYR A 265 -13.41 -15.60 0.01
CA TYR A 265 -14.58 -16.10 -0.71
C TYR A 265 -14.45 -17.59 -1.00
N LEU A 266 -13.31 -18.02 -1.55
CA LEU A 266 -13.04 -19.43 -1.81
C LEU A 266 -13.05 -20.24 -0.51
N LYS A 267 -12.38 -19.76 0.55
CA LYS A 267 -12.43 -20.42 1.86
C LYS A 267 -13.86 -20.57 2.38
N ARG A 268 -14.72 -19.57 2.17
CA ARG A 268 -16.10 -19.60 2.67
C ARG A 268 -16.98 -20.58 1.89
N HIS A 269 -16.88 -20.57 0.56
CA HIS A 269 -17.80 -21.27 -0.33
C HIS A 269 -17.29 -22.64 -0.80
N HIS A 270 -15.97 -22.85 -0.71
CA HIS A 270 -15.25 -24.05 -1.13
C HIS A 270 -14.23 -24.48 -0.05
N PRO A 271 -14.67 -24.85 1.16
CA PRO A 271 -13.78 -25.12 2.30
C PRO A 271 -13.08 -26.51 2.27
N ALA A 272 -13.45 -27.38 1.33
CA ALA A 272 -13.05 -28.80 1.30
C ALA A 272 -11.69 -29.04 0.63
#